data_AF-A0A3B8XXW8-F1
#
_entry.id   AF-A0A3B8XXW8-F1
#
_cell.length_a   1.000
_cell.length_b   1.000
_cell.length_c   1.000
_cell.angle_alpha   90.00
_cell.angle_beta   90.00
_cell.angle_gamma   90.00
#
_symmetry.space_group_name_H-M   'P 1'
#
loop_
_entity.id
_entity.type
_entity.pdbx_description
1 polymer ?
#
loop_
_entity_poly.entity_id
_entity_poly.type
_entity_poly.pdbx_seq_one_letter_code
_entity_poly.pdbx_strand_id
1 'polypeptide(L)'
;SRSSVYGGKEEEDIISIIVLRGAGNLLAVEVDQVIGEQEIVIKQIEGPIPKPAGIAGATVLGDGSIMPIGDVLELIEIAQGRMRTDNGGSLWQKNLPAIDNLIPDKAEPMVLIVDDSITVRELLSLSFNKAGYRVEQARDGQEAWEK
;
A
#
# COMPACT_ATOMS: atom_id res chain seq x y z
N SER A 1 40.02 2.51 -13.41
CA SER A 1 38.87 1.65 -13.07
C SER A 1 37.63 2.53 -13.04
N ARG A 2 36.50 2.08 -13.56
CA ARG A 2 35.39 2.90 -14.09
C ARG A 2 34.48 3.52 -13.00
N SER A 3 34.93 4.59 -12.36
CA SER A 3 34.14 5.34 -11.37
C SER A 3 34.00 6.80 -11.82
N SER A 4 33.13 7.07 -12.79
CA SER A 4 32.65 8.41 -13.14
C SER A 4 31.57 8.33 -14.24
N VAL A 5 30.42 7.72 -13.96
CA VAL A 5 29.24 7.79 -14.84
C VAL A 5 27.96 7.81 -13.99
N TYR A 6 27.87 8.68 -12.98
CA TYR A 6 26.59 9.03 -12.35
C TYR A 6 26.72 10.47 -11.87
N GLY A 7 26.35 11.40 -12.73
CA GLY A 7 26.52 12.83 -12.49
C GLY A 7 26.51 13.64 -13.79
N GLY A 8 25.63 13.28 -14.72
CA GLY A 8 25.28 14.13 -15.85
C GLY A 8 24.06 14.96 -15.43
N LYS A 9 24.13 16.27 -15.65
CA LYS A 9 22.97 17.17 -15.60
C LYS A 9 21.80 16.57 -16.37
N GLU A 10 20.57 16.79 -15.90
CA GLU A 10 19.31 16.48 -16.58
C GLU A 10 19.41 16.71 -18.10
N GLU A 11 19.69 15.64 -18.85
CA GLU A 11 19.22 15.50 -20.22
C GLU A 11 17.81 14.95 -20.07
N GLU A 12 16.80 15.74 -20.45
CA GLU A 12 15.36 15.45 -20.29
C GLU A 12 14.87 14.15 -20.99
N ASP A 13 15.77 13.33 -21.55
CA ASP A 13 15.48 12.11 -22.31
C ASP A 13 16.08 10.81 -21.73
N ILE A 14 16.69 10.83 -20.53
CA ILE A 14 17.25 9.62 -19.91
C ILE A 14 16.33 9.10 -18.80
N ILE A 15 15.79 7.89 -19.01
CA ILE A 15 15.06 7.13 -17.97
C ILE A 15 15.98 6.08 -17.33
N SER A 16 15.92 5.93 -16.01
CA SER A 16 16.63 4.87 -15.29
C SER A 16 15.72 3.66 -15.13
N ILE A 17 16.18 2.49 -15.57
CA ILE A 17 15.41 1.23 -15.50
C ILE A 17 16.17 0.19 -14.69
N ILE A 18 15.49 -0.44 -13.72
CA ILE A 18 15.93 -1.66 -13.05
C ILE A 18 15.25 -2.86 -13.74
N VAL A 19 16.04 -3.81 -14.21
CA VAL A 19 15.53 -5.07 -14.78
C VAL A 19 15.55 -6.15 -13.72
N LEU A 20 14.37 -6.55 -13.26
CA LEU A 20 14.16 -7.65 -12.33
C LEU A 20 13.95 -8.96 -13.10
N ARG A 21 14.53 -10.05 -12.60
CA ARG A 21 14.38 -11.40 -13.17
C ARG A 21 13.97 -12.39 -12.10
N GLY A 22 12.90 -13.13 -12.34
CA GLY A 22 12.38 -14.13 -11.42
C GLY A 22 11.43 -15.10 -12.10
N ALA A 23 11.48 -16.39 -11.74
CA ALA A 23 10.61 -17.45 -12.27
C ALA A 23 10.50 -17.48 -13.82
N GLY A 24 11.59 -17.19 -14.53
CA GLY A 24 11.62 -17.15 -16.00
C GLY A 24 11.03 -15.89 -16.64
N ASN A 25 10.55 -14.93 -15.84
CA ASN A 25 10.01 -13.66 -16.29
C ASN A 25 11.02 -12.52 -16.09
N LEU A 26 10.84 -11.45 -16.88
CA LEU A 26 11.56 -10.19 -16.74
C LEU A 26 10.55 -9.07 -16.47
N LEU A 27 10.90 -8.15 -15.58
CA LEU A 27 10.14 -6.94 -15.30
C LEU A 27 11.10 -5.73 -15.37
N ALA A 28 10.77 -4.75 -16.19
CA ALA A 28 11.47 -3.46 -16.24
C ALA A 28 10.73 -2.48 -15.33
N VAL A 29 11.43 -1.92 -14.34
CA VAL A 29 10.92 -0.95 -13.38
C VAL A 29 11.62 0.38 -13.63
N GLU A 30 10.87 1.40 -14.02
CA GLU A 30 11.37 2.77 -14.08
C GLU A 30 11.60 3.31 -12.66
N VAL A 31 12.74 3.95 -12.45
CA VAL A 31 13.14 4.54 -11.16
C VAL A 31 13.69 5.93 -11.40
N ASP A 32 13.60 6.80 -10.39
CA ASP A 32 14.20 8.13 -10.46
C ASP A 32 15.73 8.05 -10.53
N GLN A 33 16.32 7.17 -9.70
CA GLN A 33 17.77 7.00 -9.61
C GLN A 33 18.15 5.66 -8.94
N VAL A 34 19.39 5.21 -9.21
CA VAL A 34 20.03 4.09 -8.51
C VAL A 34 21.15 4.64 -7.64
N ILE A 35 20.99 4.55 -6.32
CA ILE A 35 21.96 5.09 -5.35
C ILE A 35 23.22 4.20 -5.26
N GLY A 36 23.05 2.88 -5.20
CA GLY A 36 24.14 1.93 -5.06
C GLY A 36 23.71 0.60 -4.45
N GLU A 37 24.70 -0.23 -4.15
CA GLU A 37 24.53 -1.50 -3.43
C GLU A 37 24.83 -1.29 -1.94
N GLN A 38 23.98 -1.85 -1.06
CA GLN A 38 24.13 -1.73 0.38
C GLN A 38 23.79 -3.05 1.07
N GLU A 39 24.62 -3.44 2.04
CA GLU A 39 24.31 -4.54 2.95
C GLU A 39 23.27 -4.08 3.98
N ILE A 40 22.21 -4.87 4.13
CA ILE A 40 21.07 -4.55 4.98
C ILE A 40 20.66 -5.76 5.83
N VAL A 41 19.94 -5.48 6.92
CA VAL A 41 19.23 -6.51 7.67
C VAL A 41 17.74 -6.34 7.42
N ILE A 42 17.11 -7.34 6.82
CA ILE A 42 15.68 -7.33 6.57
C ILE A 42 14.95 -7.69 7.87
N LYS A 43 14.10 -6.79 8.36
CA LYS A 43 13.13 -7.08 9.42
C LYS A 43 11.80 -7.44 8.80
N GLN A 44 11.21 -8.51 9.31
CA GLN A 44 9.85 -8.91 8.92
C GLN A 44 8.85 -7.89 9.49
N ILE A 45 7.81 -7.59 8.70
CA ILE A 45 6.69 -6.77 9.16
C ILE A 45 5.77 -7.70 9.95
N GLU A 46 5.83 -7.61 11.27
CA GLU A 46 5.06 -8.43 12.19
C GLU A 46 3.86 -7.65 12.74
N GLY A 47 2.72 -8.31 12.84
CA GLY A 47 1.45 -7.74 13.29
C GLY A 47 0.25 -8.39 12.58
N PRO A 48 -0.98 -8.15 13.03
CA PRO A 48 -2.21 -8.61 12.40
C PRO A 48 -2.50 -7.90 11.07
N ILE A 49 -1.86 -6.78 10.75
CA ILE A 49 -1.90 -6.23 9.39
C ILE A 49 -0.92 -7.03 8.53
N PRO A 50 -1.38 -7.68 7.45
CA PRO A 50 -0.49 -8.40 6.54
C PRO A 50 0.48 -7.42 5.88
N LYS A 51 1.69 -7.89 5.59
CA LYS A 51 2.66 -7.10 4.82
C LYS A 51 2.03 -6.63 3.49
N PRO A 52 2.33 -5.41 3.01
CA PRO A 52 1.89 -4.98 1.70
C PRO A 52 2.38 -5.92 0.59
N ALA A 53 1.53 -6.17 -0.41
CA ALA A 53 1.92 -6.96 -1.58
C ALA A 53 3.12 -6.30 -2.30
N GLY A 54 4.09 -7.09 -2.72
CA GLY A 54 5.33 -6.61 -3.34
C GLY A 54 6.42 -6.22 -2.35
N ILE A 55 6.17 -6.30 -1.03
CA ILE A 55 7.16 -5.98 0.02
C ILE A 55 7.54 -7.26 0.77
N ALA A 56 8.84 -7.55 0.87
CA ALA A 56 9.40 -8.67 1.64
C ALA A 56 9.62 -8.33 3.14
N GLY A 57 9.77 -7.04 3.44
CA GLY A 57 10.06 -6.54 4.78
C GLY A 57 10.54 -5.09 4.73
N ALA A 58 11.21 -4.64 5.79
CA ALA A 58 11.81 -3.31 5.84
C ALA A 58 13.15 -3.31 6.59
N THR A 59 14.01 -2.35 6.30
CA THR A 59 15.18 -2.03 7.12
C THR A 59 15.08 -0.61 7.66
N VAL A 60 15.76 -0.36 8.77
CA VAL A 60 15.91 0.99 9.35
C VAL A 60 17.29 1.50 8.94
N LEU A 61 17.36 2.67 8.32
CA LEU A 61 18.59 3.33 7.92
C LEU A 61 19.25 4.03 9.12
N GLY A 62 20.50 4.47 8.97
CA GLY A 62 21.27 5.10 10.05
C GLY A 62 20.69 6.43 10.56
N ASP A 63 19.87 7.09 9.75
CA ASP A 63 19.13 8.30 10.08
C ASP A 63 17.75 8.01 10.71
N GLY A 64 17.40 6.74 10.90
CA GLY A 64 16.11 6.30 11.46
C GLY A 64 14.99 6.17 10.43
N SER A 65 15.22 6.50 9.16
CA SER A 65 14.21 6.32 8.11
C SER A 65 13.97 4.85 7.79
N ILE A 66 12.75 4.53 7.32
CA ILE A 66 12.35 3.17 6.97
C ILE A 66 12.52 2.97 5.46
N MET A 67 13.28 1.96 5.08
CA MET A 67 13.45 1.54 3.69
C MET A 67 12.72 0.20 3.45
N PRO A 68 11.62 0.18 2.67
CA PRO A 68 10.92 -1.06 2.33
C PRO A 68 11.76 -1.89 1.36
N ILE A 69 11.71 -3.21 1.52
CA ILE A 69 12.45 -4.15 0.67
C ILE A 69 11.47 -4.81 -0.28
N GLY A 70 11.66 -4.62 -1.58
CA GLY A 70 10.80 -5.20 -2.62
C GLY A 70 10.98 -6.72 -2.73
N ASP A 71 9.87 -7.45 -2.82
CA ASP A 71 9.87 -8.87 -3.19
C ASP A 71 9.81 -9.00 -4.71
N VAL A 72 10.90 -9.44 -5.33
CA VAL A 72 11.02 -9.53 -6.80
C VAL A 72 9.98 -10.45 -7.42
N LEU A 73 9.63 -11.56 -6.77
CA LEU A 73 8.66 -12.50 -7.33
C LEU A 73 7.25 -11.92 -7.25
N GLU A 74 6.89 -11.34 -6.10
CA GLU A 74 5.58 -10.69 -5.95
C GLU A 74 5.44 -9.49 -6.89
N LEU A 75 6.48 -8.66 -7.05
CA LEU A 75 6.45 -7.51 -7.98
C LEU A 75 6.21 -7.96 -9.44
N ILE A 76 6.83 -9.07 -9.85
CA ILE A 76 6.58 -9.68 -11.17
C ILE A 76 5.12 -10.15 -11.28
N GLU A 77 4.60 -10.83 -10.26
CA GLU A 77 3.22 -11.33 -10.27
C GLU A 77 2.18 -10.20 -10.27
N ILE A 78 2.44 -9.12 -9.53
CA ILE A 78 1.63 -7.89 -9.51
C ILE A 78 1.62 -7.25 -10.89
N ALA A 79 2.79 -7.06 -11.50
CA ALA A 79 2.90 -6.47 -12.85
C ALA A 79 2.20 -7.32 -13.93
N GLN A 80 2.13 -8.63 -13.73
CA GLN A 80 1.41 -9.56 -14.61
C GLN A 80 -0.08 -9.69 -14.28
N GLY A 81 -0.59 -9.00 -13.25
CA GLY A 81 -1.97 -9.09 -12.78
C GLY A 81 -2.35 -10.45 -12.17
N ARG A 82 -1.37 -11.27 -11.81
CA ARG A 82 -1.57 -12.60 -11.19
C ARG A 82 -1.76 -12.52 -9.69
N MET A 83 -1.21 -11.47 -9.07
CA MET A 83 -1.43 -11.14 -7.68
C MET A 83 -2.30 -9.88 -7.61
N ARG A 84 -3.43 -9.97 -6.90
CA ARG A 84 -4.24 -8.79 -6.61
C ARG A 84 -3.63 -8.07 -5.41
N THR A 85 -3.40 -6.77 -5.54
CA THR A 85 -2.88 -5.92 -4.47
C THR A 85 -3.98 -5.39 -3.55
N ASP A 86 -5.23 -5.87 -3.70
CA ASP A 86 -6.41 -5.34 -3.02
C ASP A 86 -6.57 -5.88 -1.59
N ASN A 87 -5.60 -5.64 -0.73
CA ASN A 87 -5.74 -5.83 0.72
C ASN A 87 -6.52 -4.69 1.43
N GLY A 88 -7.38 -3.93 0.71
CA GLY A 88 -8.20 -2.88 1.33
C GLY A 88 -8.88 -1.85 0.40
N GLY A 89 -8.62 -1.88 -0.92
CA GLY A 89 -9.13 -0.86 -1.86
C GLY A 89 -10.37 -1.25 -2.68
N SER A 90 -10.78 -2.53 -2.67
CA SER A 90 -11.90 -3.02 -3.51
C SER A 90 -13.29 -2.77 -2.89
N LEU A 91 -13.41 -1.81 -1.96
CA LEU A 91 -14.71 -1.29 -1.53
C LEU A 91 -15.17 -0.09 -2.37
N TRP A 92 -14.25 0.60 -3.06
CA TRP A 92 -14.56 1.87 -3.74
C TRP A 92 -14.47 1.81 -5.27
N GLN A 93 -13.96 0.71 -5.85
CA GLN A 93 -13.73 0.62 -7.31
C GLN A 93 -14.63 -0.39 -8.05
N LYS A 94 -15.71 -0.92 -7.45
CA LYS A 94 -16.63 -1.80 -8.20
C LYS A 94 -18.06 -1.27 -8.24
N ASN A 95 -18.38 -0.76 -9.43
CA ASN A 95 -19.70 -0.53 -10.05
C ASN A 95 -20.28 0.89 -9.92
N LEU A 96 -19.98 1.71 -10.94
CA LEU A 96 -21.04 2.45 -11.64
C LEU A 96 -21.97 1.41 -12.29
N PRO A 97 -23.25 1.28 -11.91
CA PRO A 97 -24.17 0.44 -12.65
C PRO A 97 -24.89 1.29 -13.70
N ALA A 98 -24.73 0.92 -14.96
CA ALA A 98 -25.86 0.99 -15.88
C ALA A 98 -26.91 -0.02 -15.40
N ILE A 99 -28.11 0.52 -15.15
CA ILE A 99 -29.44 -0.06 -14.86
C ILE A 99 -29.62 -1.55 -15.22
N ASP A 100 -29.95 -2.43 -14.26
CA ASP A 100 -31.30 -3.00 -14.09
C ASP A 100 -31.42 -4.03 -12.94
N ASN A 101 -32.66 -4.10 -12.42
CA ASN A 101 -33.18 -4.69 -11.18
C ASN A 101 -32.85 -6.18 -10.87
N LEU A 102 -32.73 -6.53 -9.57
CA LEU A 102 -33.56 -7.52 -8.81
C LEU A 102 -32.82 -8.15 -7.58
N ILE A 103 -33.32 -7.82 -6.36
CA ILE A 103 -33.25 -8.51 -5.02
C ILE A 103 -31.93 -8.37 -4.17
N PRO A 104 -31.94 -8.51 -2.82
CA PRO A 104 -32.08 -7.49 -1.77
C PRO A 104 -30.86 -7.38 -0.80
N ASP A 105 -30.87 -6.39 0.10
CA ASP A 105 -29.87 -6.11 1.16
C ASP A 105 -28.46 -5.70 0.71
N LYS A 106 -28.37 -4.44 0.26
CA LYS A 106 -27.12 -3.69 0.35
C LYS A 106 -26.83 -3.47 1.84
N ALA A 107 -26.12 -4.40 2.47
CA ALA A 107 -25.62 -4.23 3.83
C ALA A 107 -24.96 -2.84 3.93
N GLU A 108 -25.47 -2.00 4.83
CA GLU A 108 -24.93 -0.66 5.04
C GLU A 108 -23.41 -0.77 5.30
N PRO A 109 -22.56 -0.13 4.47
CA PRO A 109 -21.12 -0.22 4.62
C PRO A 109 -20.71 0.24 6.02
N MET A 110 -19.78 -0.50 6.64
CA MET A 110 -19.33 -0.23 8.01
C MET A 110 -18.10 0.69 8.02
N VAL A 111 -18.05 1.64 8.94
CA VAL A 111 -16.92 2.56 9.18
C VAL A 111 -16.50 2.45 10.65
N LEU A 112 -15.22 2.18 10.89
CA LEU A 112 -14.60 2.30 12.21
C LEU A 112 -13.93 3.68 12.32
N ILE A 113 -14.35 4.48 13.30
CA ILE A 113 -13.80 5.82 13.57
C ILE A 113 -12.81 5.70 14.73
N VAL A 114 -11.56 6.08 14.48
CA VAL A 114 -10.47 6.07 15.46
C VAL A 114 -9.94 7.49 15.61
N ASP A 115 -10.28 8.13 16.72
CA ASP A 115 -9.89 9.50 17.03
C ASP A 115 -9.79 9.65 18.56
N ASP A 116 -8.76 10.36 19.03
CA ASP A 116 -8.49 10.57 20.46
C ASP A 116 -9.40 11.62 21.10
N SER A 117 -10.10 12.42 20.28
CA SER A 117 -11.10 13.40 20.70
C SER A 117 -12.51 12.84 20.64
N ILE A 118 -13.16 12.74 21.81
CA ILE A 118 -14.56 12.30 21.91
C ILE A 118 -15.50 13.14 21.03
N THR A 119 -15.27 14.45 20.97
CA THR A 119 -16.10 15.39 20.20
C THR A 119 -15.98 15.15 18.70
N VAL A 120 -14.76 14.92 18.20
CA VAL A 120 -14.53 14.63 16.77
C VAL A 120 -15.17 13.30 16.41
N ARG A 121 -14.97 12.29 17.25
CA ARG A 121 -15.52 10.95 17.05
C ARG A 121 -17.06 10.94 17.01
N GLU A 122 -17.72 11.69 17.89
CA GLU A 122 -19.19 11.85 17.89
C GLU A 122 -19.69 12.59 16.64
N LEU A 123 -19.03 13.69 16.25
CA LEU A 123 -19.40 14.45 15.06
C LEU A 123 -19.28 13.61 13.78
N LEU A 124 -18.18 12.86 13.64
CA LEU A 124 -17.98 11.93 12.53
C LEU A 124 -19.02 10.80 12.57
N SER A 125 -19.30 10.24 13.76
CA SER A 125 -20.33 9.21 13.90
C SER A 125 -21.69 9.68 13.43
N LEU A 126 -22.11 10.89 13.81
CA LEU A 126 -23.37 11.48 13.33
C LEU A 126 -23.36 11.68 11.82
N SER A 127 -22.25 12.16 11.27
CA SER A 127 -22.09 12.42 9.83
C SER A 127 -22.20 11.13 9.00
N PHE A 128 -21.52 10.07 9.42
CA PHE A 128 -21.53 8.77 8.74
C PHE A 128 -22.85 8.00 8.93
N ASN A 129 -23.43 8.00 10.14
CA ASN A 129 -24.76 7.41 10.35
C ASN A 129 -25.82 8.12 9.49
N LYS A 130 -25.78 9.46 9.40
CA LYS A 130 -26.69 10.23 8.52
C LYS A 130 -26.50 9.90 7.04
N ALA A 131 -25.28 9.53 6.64
CA ALA A 131 -24.97 9.10 5.28
C ALA A 131 -25.29 7.61 5.01
N GLY A 132 -25.85 6.89 5.98
CA GLY A 132 -26.29 5.49 5.82
C GLY A 132 -25.18 4.46 6.03
N TYR A 133 -24.14 4.80 6.78
CA TYR A 133 -23.08 3.86 7.19
C TYR A 133 -23.37 3.31 8.59
N ARG A 134 -22.99 2.06 8.82
CA ARG A 134 -22.90 1.49 10.17
C ARG A 134 -21.61 1.95 10.82
N VAL A 135 -21.69 2.61 11.97
CA VAL A 135 -20.49 3.18 12.62
C VAL A 135 -20.08 2.37 13.84
N GLU A 136 -18.80 2.01 13.90
CA GLU A 136 -18.11 1.63 15.13
C GLU A 136 -17.12 2.72 15.53
N GLN A 137 -16.87 2.85 16.83
CA GLN A 137 -15.95 3.84 17.39
C GLN A 137 -14.88 3.14 18.21
N ALA A 138 -13.65 3.64 18.14
CA ALA A 138 -12.54 3.30 19.02
C ALA A 138 -11.90 4.58 19.56
N ARG A 139 -11.37 4.53 20.79
CA ARG A 139 -10.78 5.68 21.50
C ARG A 139 -9.35 5.94 21.09
N ASP A 140 -8.65 4.92 20.68
CA ASP A 140 -7.27 4.99 20.27
C ASP A 140 -6.97 3.83 19.30
N GLY A 141 -5.74 3.82 18.80
CA GLY A 141 -5.28 2.77 17.91
C GLY A 141 -5.31 1.37 18.53
N GLN A 142 -5.19 1.24 19.86
CA GLN A 142 -5.20 -0.05 20.54
C GLN A 142 -6.62 -0.61 20.62
N GLU A 143 -7.61 0.20 21.00
CA GLU A 143 -9.01 -0.22 20.98
C GLU A 143 -9.48 -0.53 19.55
N ALA A 144 -9.03 0.27 18.57
CA ALA A 144 -9.35 0.04 17.16
C ALA A 144 -8.78 -1.28 16.65
N TRP A 145 -7.66 -1.70 17.21
CA TRP A 145 -6.96 -2.92 16.86
C TRP A 145 -7.57 -4.19 17.44
N GLU A 146 -8.22 -4.07 18.60
CA GLU A 146 -8.87 -5.18 19.29
C GLU A 146 -10.28 -5.48 18.76
N LYS A 147 -10.82 -4.58 17.92
CA LYS A 147 -12.12 -4.69 17.25
C LYS A 147 -12.00 -5.42 15.91
#